data_AF-A0A7C3YV89-F1
#
_entry.id   AF-A0A7C3YV89-F1
#
_cell.length_a   1.000
_cell.length_b   1.000
_cell.length_c   1.000
_cell.angle_alpha   90.00
_cell.angle_beta   90.00
_cell.angle_gamma   90.00
#
_symmetry.space_group_name_H-M   'P 1'
#
loop_
_entity.id
_entity.type
_entity.pdbx_description
1 polymer ?
#
loop_
_entity_poly.entity_id
_entity_poly.type
_entity_poly.pdbx_seq_one_letter_code
_entity_poly.pdbx_strand_id
1 'polypeptide(L)' 'FYKYANFYSVDEIVDLLKRFNFKNFIFYQTIFKPLECIKEVEEPKEGFGEGSFVVISAEK' A
#
# COMPACT_ATOMS: atom_id res chain seq x y z
N PHE A 1 -16.61 12.23 1.49
CA PHE A 1 -15.74 11.33 2.25
C PHE A 1 -14.24 11.62 2.05
N TYR A 2 -13.77 12.15 0.89
CA TYR A 2 -12.34 12.46 0.64
C TYR A 2 -11.95 13.94 0.65
N LYS A 3 -12.76 14.84 1.24
CA LYS A 3 -12.59 16.30 1.09
C LYS A 3 -11.21 16.83 1.52
N TYR A 4 -10.50 16.09 2.40
CA TYR A 4 -9.19 16.45 2.91
C TYR A 4 -8.17 15.30 2.82
N ALA A 5 -8.43 14.27 1.99
CA ALA A 5 -7.49 13.16 1.82
C ALA A 5 -6.39 13.56 0.82
N ASN A 6 -5.13 13.41 1.22
CA ASN A 6 -4.01 13.47 0.30
C ASN A 6 -3.79 12.08 -0.29
N PHE A 7 -3.81 11.99 -1.62
CA PHE A 7 -3.52 10.76 -2.33
C PHE A 7 -2.04 10.71 -2.64
N TYR A 8 -1.43 9.57 -2.35
CA TYR A 8 -0.03 9.30 -2.66
C TYR A 8 0.05 8.03 -3.49
N SER A 9 0.95 8.03 -4.47
CA SER A 9 1.40 6.78 -5.08
C SER A 9 2.36 6.05 -4.15
N VAL A 10 2.54 4.75 -4.38
CA VAL A 10 3.54 3.96 -3.63
C VAL A 10 4.93 4.52 -3.86
N ASP A 11 5.26 4.92 -5.09
CA ASP A 11 6.56 5.48 -5.45
C ASP A 11 6.85 6.78 -4.69
N GLU A 12 5.86 7.67 -4.53
CA GLU A 12 6.01 8.92 -3.76
C GLU A 12 6.37 8.65 -2.29
N ILE A 13 5.71 7.67 -1.68
CA ILE A 13 5.99 7.27 -0.29
C ILE A 13 7.36 6.61 -0.17
N VAL A 14 7.73 5.74 -1.12
CA VAL A 14 9.05 5.09 -1.15
C VAL A 14 10.17 6.11 -1.28
N ASP A 15 10.04 7.07 -2.19
CA ASP A 15 11.02 8.13 -2.37
C ASP A 15 11.12 9.04 -1.14
N LEU A 16 10.00 9.32 -0.47
CA LEU A 16 9.99 10.04 0.80
C LEU A 16 10.77 9.26 1.88
N LEU A 17 10.49 7.97 2.06
CA LEU A 17 11.14 7.14 3.07
C LEU A 17 12.65 6.98 2.79
N LYS A 18 13.04 6.79 1.52
CA LYS A 18 14.46 6.74 1.12
C LYS A 18 15.22 8.02 1.50
N ARG A 19 14.60 9.20 1.38
CA ARG A 19 15.22 10.48 1.80
C ARG A 19 15.52 10.54 3.30
N PHE A 20 14.83 9.73 4.11
CA PHE A 20 15.06 9.60 5.55
C PHE A 20 15.88 8.35 5.92
N ASN A 21 16.62 7.78 4.96
CA ASN A 21 17.49 6.60 5.09
C ASN A 21 16.79 5.28 5.43
N PHE A 22 15.47 5.17 5.21
CA PHE A 22 14.81 3.87 5.30
C PHE A 22 15.24 2.94 4.15
N LYS A 23 15.33 1.65 4.44
CA LYS A 23 15.82 0.56 3.58
C LYS A 23 15.04 -0.74 3.84
N ASN A 24 15.39 -1.81 3.14
CA ASN A 24 14.78 -3.15 3.29
C ASN A 24 13.24 -3.09 3.15
N PHE A 25 12.79 -2.46 2.07
CA PHE A 25 11.36 -2.26 1.84
C PHE A 25 10.66 -3.59 1.52
N ILE A 26 9.55 -3.85 2.20
CA ILE A 26 8.66 -4.98 1.97
C ILE A 26 7.27 -4.42 1.67
N PHE A 27 6.62 -4.97 0.64
CA PHE A 27 5.35 -4.48 0.14
C PHE A 27 4.32 -5.60 0.13
N TYR A 28 3.12 -5.31 0.60
CA TYR A 28 1.97 -6.19 0.47
C TYR A 28 0.73 -5.40 0.07
N GLN A 29 -0.19 -6.05 -0.63
CA GLN A 29 -1.42 -5.44 -1.12
C GLN A 29 -2.64 -6.35 -0.93
N THR A 30 -3.82 -5.74 -0.83
CA THR A 30 -5.12 -6.40 -0.69
C THR A 30 -6.23 -5.53 -1.30
N ILE A 31 -7.50 -5.96 -1.20
CA ILE A 31 -8.66 -5.34 -1.84
C ILE A 31 -8.52 -5.39 -3.37
N PHE A 32 -8.58 -6.60 -3.91
CA PHE A 32 -8.46 -6.87 -5.35
C PHE A 32 -9.81 -6.82 -6.07
N LYS A 33 -10.91 -6.82 -5.31
CA LYS A 33 -12.29 -6.80 -5.80
C LYS A 33 -13.04 -5.62 -5.17
N PRO A 34 -14.18 -5.21 -5.76
CA PRO A 34 -15.09 -4.28 -5.09
C PRO A 34 -15.44 -4.78 -3.68
N LEU A 35 -15.49 -3.88 -2.71
CA LEU A 35 -15.71 -4.22 -1.29
C LEU A 35 -16.96 -5.08 -1.07
N GLU A 36 -18.01 -4.84 -1.85
CA GLU A 36 -19.27 -5.58 -1.81
C GLU A 36 -19.12 -7.07 -2.19
N CYS A 37 -18.08 -7.40 -2.96
CA CYS A 37 -17.78 -8.76 -3.40
C CYS A 37 -16.86 -9.52 -2.43
N ILE A 38 -16.27 -8.83 -1.46
CA ILE A 38 -15.37 -9.42 -0.46
C ILE A 38 -16.23 -10.02 0.67
N LYS A 39 -16.42 -11.35 0.61
CA LYS A 39 -17.22 -12.09 1.59
C LYS A 39 -16.39 -12.76 2.69
N GLU A 40 -15.10 -12.85 2.47
CA GLU A 40 -14.12 -13.47 3.36
C GLU A 40 -12.83 -12.63 3.32
N VAL A 41 -11.96 -12.81 4.31
CA VAL A 41 -10.67 -12.09 4.36
C VAL A 41 -9.84 -12.46 3.14
N GLU A 42 -9.49 -11.48 2.31
CA GLU A 42 -8.58 -11.70 1.18
C GLU A 42 -7.16 -11.94 1.68
N GLU A 43 -6.51 -12.98 1.16
CA GLU A 43 -5.09 -13.19 1.41
C GLU A 43 -4.28 -12.04 0.78
N PRO A 44 -3.42 -11.35 1.55
CA PRO A 44 -2.56 -10.31 1.01
C PRO A 44 -1.53 -10.93 0.06
N LYS A 45 -1.25 -10.24 -1.04
CA LYS A 45 -0.18 -10.62 -1.98
C LYS A 45 1.02 -9.72 -1.79
N GLU A 46 2.21 -10.25 -2.03
CA GLU A 46 3.44 -9.46 -2.08
C GLU A 46 3.41 -8.47 -3.26
N GLY A 47 4.01 -7.29 -3.08
CA GLY A 47 4.06 -6.21 -4.07
C GLY A 47 2.93 -5.20 -3.96
N PHE A 48 2.76 -4.39 -5.01
CA PHE A 48 1.72 -3.37 -5.14
C PHE A 48 1.32 -3.17 -6.61
N GLY A 49 0.18 -2.52 -6.86
CA GLY A 49 -0.28 -2.14 -8.21
C GLY A 49 -1.51 -2.89 -8.74
N GLU A 50 -1.95 -3.96 -8.05
CA GLU A 50 -3.19 -4.69 -8.34
C GLU A 50 -4.32 -4.34 -7.35
N GLY A 51 -3.98 -4.25 -6.07
CA GLY A 51 -4.91 -4.04 -4.96
C GLY A 51 -5.12 -2.56 -4.63
N SER A 52 -6.27 -2.27 -4.02
CA SER A 52 -6.64 -0.90 -3.62
C SER A 52 -6.05 -0.48 -2.28
N PHE A 53 -5.44 -1.41 -1.53
CA PHE A 53 -4.79 -1.13 -0.25
C PHE A 53 -3.39 -1.73 -0.22
N VAL A 54 -2.39 -0.92 0.15
CA VAL A 54 -0.98 -1.30 0.16
C VAL A 54 -0.39 -1.02 1.54
N VAL A 55 0.42 -1.94 2.03
CA VAL A 55 1.23 -1.82 3.25
C VAL A 55 2.70 -1.79 2.85
N ILE A 56 3.45 -0.85 3.43
CA ILE A 56 4.89 -0.70 3.24
C ILE A 56 5.56 -0.87 4.60
N SER A 57 6.47 -1.83 4.70
CA SER A 57 7.38 -1.98 5.84
C SER A 57 8.79 -1.59 5.41
N ALA A 58 9.53 -0.90 6.28
CA ALA A 58 10.91 -0.52 6.02
C ALA A 58 11.69 -0.41 7.34
N GLU A 59 13.00 -0.63 7.26
CA GLU A 59 13.93 -0.52 8.37
C GLU A 59 14.74 0.78 8.26
N LYS A 60 15.20 1.33 9.38
CA LYS A 60 16.06 2.53 9.41
C LYS A 60 17.52 2.14 9.54
#